data_AF-A0A4Y2UH99-F1
#
_entry.id   AF-A0A4Y2UH99-F1
#
_cell.length_a   1.000
_cell.length_b   1.000
_cell.length_c   1.000
_cell.angle_alpha   90.00
_cell.angle_beta   90.00
_cell.angle_gamma   90.00
#
_symmetry.space_group_name_H-M   'P 1'
#
loop_
_entity.id
_entity.type
_entity.pdbx_description
1 polymer ?
#
loop_
_entity_poly.entity_id
_entity_poly.type
_entity_poly.pdbx_seq_one_letter_code
_entity_poly.pdbx_strand_id
1 'polypeptide(L)'
;MSLSRAVSIINRNCRKRENRSNEIVEESFLRRSNRNEQNRAKRFGESEVSRLQEHGCGTLTGLCFFCLARFGEREVNSSGKYTKCCHDKKIILPEILNPPEILKDLLTSDSFE
;
A
#
# COMPACT_ATOMS: atom_id res chain seq x y z
N MET A 1 -5.23 30.79 19.22
CA MET A 1 -6.51 30.65 18.47
C MET A 1 -7.47 31.71 19.00
N SER A 2 -8.07 32.54 18.13
CA SER A 2 -8.95 33.64 18.61
C SER A 2 -10.34 33.15 18.99
N LEU A 3 -11.00 33.86 19.92
CA LEU A 3 -12.40 33.60 20.30
C LEU A 3 -13.34 33.63 19.09
N SER A 4 -13.16 34.59 18.18
CA SER A 4 -13.94 34.69 16.94
C SER A 4 -13.82 33.44 16.05
N ARG A 5 -12.62 32.86 15.97
CA ARG A 5 -12.36 31.63 15.21
C ARG A 5 -12.97 30.41 15.90
N ALA A 6 -12.92 30.34 17.23
CA ALA A 6 -13.56 29.27 18.00
C ALA A 6 -15.10 29.27 17.81
N VAL A 7 -15.74 30.43 17.91
CA VAL A 7 -17.19 30.58 17.69
C VAL A 7 -17.58 30.17 16.27
N SER A 8 -16.79 30.55 15.27
CA SER A 8 -17.04 30.17 13.88
C SER A 8 -16.95 28.65 13.66
N ILE A 9 -16.00 27.97 14.31
CA ILE A 9 -15.88 26.51 14.27
C ILE A 9 -17.11 25.85 14.91
N ILE A 10 -17.54 26.34 16.06
CA ILE A 10 -18.71 25.82 16.77
C ILE A 10 -19.97 25.95 15.90
N ASN A 11 -20.23 27.14 15.36
CA ASN A 11 -21.39 27.38 14.50
C ASN A 11 -21.36 26.50 13.25
N ARG A 12 -20.19 26.34 12.62
CA ARG A 12 -20.02 25.42 11.48
C ARG A 12 -20.31 23.97 11.87
N ASN A 13 -19.89 23.53 13.05
CA ASN A 13 -20.13 22.17 13.53
C ASN A 13 -21.59 21.93 13.90
N CYS A 14 -22.28 22.92 14.46
CA CYS A 14 -23.72 22.87 14.72
C CYS A 14 -24.51 22.67 13.43
N ARG A 15 -24.26 23.50 12.40
CA ARG A 15 -24.89 23.34 11.07
C ARG A 15 -24.64 21.96 10.47
N LYS A 16 -23.41 21.43 10.60
CA LYS A 16 -23.09 20.08 10.13
C LYS A 16 -23.86 18.99 10.88
N ARG A 17 -24.22 19.19 12.15
CA ARG A 17 -25.01 18.21 12.92
C ARG A 17 -26.47 18.25 12.47
N GLU A 18 -27.03 19.43 12.30
CA GLU A 18 -28.39 19.64 11.80
C GLU A 18 -28.58 19.07 10.39
N ASN A 19 -27.64 19.33 9.48
CA ASN A 19 -27.71 18.71 8.15
C ASN A 19 -27.71 17.18 8.23
N ARG A 20 -26.93 16.58 9.14
CA ARG A 20 -26.88 15.11 9.31
C ARG A 20 -28.11 14.52 9.97
N SER A 21 -28.84 15.28 10.79
CA SER A 21 -30.12 14.80 11.36
C SER A 21 -31.24 14.84 10.32
N ASN A 22 -31.12 15.71 9.33
CA ASN A 22 -32.10 15.88 8.26
C ASN A 22 -31.76 15.10 6.99
N GLU A 23 -30.57 14.48 6.92
CA GLU A 23 -30.12 13.66 5.80
C GLU A 23 -31.02 12.44 5.61
N ILE A 24 -31.44 12.18 4.37
CA ILE A 24 -32.05 10.90 4.00
C ILE A 24 -30.99 9.81 3.81
N VAL A 25 -31.43 8.55 3.75
CA VAL A 25 -30.54 7.38 3.64
C VAL A 25 -29.58 7.50 2.46
N GLU A 26 -30.07 7.89 1.28
CA GLU A 26 -29.26 8.04 0.06
C GLU A 26 -28.17 9.12 0.20
N GLU A 27 -28.51 10.28 0.74
CA GLU A 27 -27.56 11.36 1.02
C GLU A 27 -26.49 10.93 2.02
N SER A 28 -26.88 10.13 3.01
CA SER A 28 -25.95 9.56 3.99
C SER A 28 -24.94 8.60 3.34
N PHE A 29 -25.38 7.81 2.36
CA PHE A 29 -24.52 6.92 1.57
C PHE A 29 -23.54 7.72 0.71
N LEU A 30 -24.02 8.75 0.00
CA LEU A 30 -23.17 9.62 -0.83
C LEU A 30 -22.11 10.34 0.02
N ARG A 31 -22.49 10.86 1.21
CA ARG A 31 -21.53 11.51 2.13
C ARG A 31 -20.47 10.55 2.65
N ARG A 32 -20.85 9.30 2.98
CA ARG A 32 -19.89 8.27 3.41
C ARG A 32 -18.96 7.87 2.26
N SER A 33 -19.50 7.68 1.07
CA SER A 33 -18.73 7.34 -0.14
C SER A 33 -17.69 8.42 -0.45
N ASN A 34 -18.09 9.69 -0.52
CA ASN A 34 -17.18 10.81 -0.76
C ASN A 34 -16.08 10.93 0.32
N ARG A 35 -16.41 10.68 1.59
CA ARG A 35 -15.41 10.66 2.66
C ARG A 35 -14.42 9.51 2.49
N ASN A 36 -14.90 8.33 2.10
CA ASN A 36 -14.05 7.18 1.83
C ASN A 36 -13.11 7.46 0.65
N GLU A 37 -13.60 8.10 -0.41
CA GLU A 37 -12.79 8.46 -1.57
C GLU A 37 -11.70 9.48 -1.20
N GLN A 38 -12.06 10.54 -0.47
CA GLN A 38 -11.07 11.49 0.04
C GLN A 38 -10.06 10.85 0.99
N ASN A 39 -10.47 9.87 1.80
CA ASN A 39 -9.57 9.12 2.67
C ASN A 39 -8.66 8.18 1.88
N ARG A 40 -9.15 7.58 0.78
CA ARG A 40 -8.32 6.80 -0.15
C ARG A 40 -7.26 7.71 -0.77
N ALA A 41 -7.65 8.84 -1.34
CA ALA A 41 -6.73 9.82 -1.92
C ALA A 41 -5.71 10.39 -0.91
N LYS A 42 -6.01 10.40 0.40
CA LYS A 42 -5.05 10.79 1.45
C LYS A 42 -4.14 9.67 1.89
N ARG A 43 -4.62 8.42 1.90
CA ARG A 43 -3.82 7.24 2.25
C ARG A 43 -2.83 6.92 1.13
N PHE A 44 -3.30 7.02 -0.10
CA PHE A 44 -2.49 7.10 -1.30
C PHE A 44 -2.21 8.58 -1.55
N GLY A 45 -1.44 9.21 -0.66
CA GLY A 45 -0.75 10.42 -1.06
C GLY A 45 -0.10 10.13 -2.41
N GLU A 46 -0.17 11.09 -3.33
CA GLU A 46 0.45 11.06 -4.65
C GLU A 46 1.98 11.01 -4.47
N SER A 47 2.46 9.87 -3.98
CA SER A 47 3.70 9.71 -3.23
C SER A 47 4.19 8.30 -3.49
N GLU A 48 5.15 8.20 -4.39
CA GLU A 48 6.09 7.09 -4.61
C GLU A 48 5.56 5.73 -5.07
N VAL A 49 4.27 5.39 -4.96
CA VAL A 49 3.81 4.06 -5.44
C VAL A 49 3.87 3.93 -6.96
N SER A 50 3.70 5.03 -7.70
CA SER A 50 3.76 5.05 -9.17
C SER A 50 5.17 4.90 -9.75
N ARG A 51 6.23 4.96 -8.92
CA ARG A 51 7.62 4.72 -9.35
C ARG A 51 8.15 3.34 -8.95
N LEU A 52 7.31 2.52 -8.35
CA LEU A 52 7.70 1.20 -7.90
C LEU A 52 7.74 0.25 -9.10
N GLN A 53 8.95 -0.10 -9.53
CA GLN A 53 9.16 -1.07 -10.59
C GLN A 53 8.80 -2.47 -10.04
N GLU A 54 7.92 -3.17 -10.75
CA GLU A 54 7.61 -4.57 -10.44
C GLU A 54 8.74 -5.47 -10.95
N HIS A 55 9.34 -6.26 -10.07
CA HIS A 55 10.32 -7.27 -10.44
C HIS A 55 9.74 -8.66 -10.23
N GLY A 56 9.88 -9.52 -11.25
CA GLY A 56 9.49 -10.92 -11.14
C GLY A 56 10.48 -11.70 -10.28
N CYS A 57 9.98 -12.54 -9.37
CA CYS A 57 10.80 -13.37 -8.48
C CYS A 57 11.40 -14.62 -9.17
N GLY A 58 11.40 -14.69 -10.50
CA GLY A 58 11.86 -15.85 -11.26
C GLY A 58 10.98 -17.10 -11.09
N THR A 59 11.56 -18.28 -11.34
CA THR A 59 10.87 -19.57 -11.25
C THR A 59 10.66 -19.98 -9.79
N LEU A 60 9.40 -19.87 -9.34
CA LEU A 60 8.97 -20.31 -8.00
C LEU A 60 8.28 -21.68 -8.11
N THR A 61 8.97 -22.75 -7.70
CA THR A 61 8.49 -24.15 -7.75
C THR A 61 7.82 -24.58 -6.44
N GLY A 62 8.17 -23.94 -5.33
CA GLY A 62 7.71 -24.31 -4.00
C GLY A 62 6.36 -23.71 -3.61
N LEU A 63 5.59 -24.42 -2.78
CA LEU A 63 4.33 -23.94 -2.19
C LEU A 63 4.38 -23.94 -0.66
N CYS A 64 4.12 -22.79 -0.05
CA CYS A 64 4.04 -22.68 1.40
C CYS A 64 2.75 -23.33 1.92
N PHE A 65 2.84 -24.31 2.82
CA PHE A 65 1.67 -25.01 3.35
C PHE A 65 0.72 -24.10 4.15
N PHE A 66 1.24 -23.03 4.75
CA PHE A 66 0.44 -22.13 5.59
C PHE A 66 -0.39 -21.11 4.79
N CYS A 67 0.18 -20.52 3.73
CA CYS A 67 -0.47 -19.44 2.96
C CYS A 67 -0.65 -19.76 1.47
N LEU A 68 -0.22 -20.94 1.01
CA LEU A 68 -0.24 -21.39 -0.40
C LEU A 68 0.50 -20.48 -1.38
N ALA A 69 1.28 -19.52 -0.87
CA ALA A 69 2.14 -18.67 -1.67
C ALA A 69 3.28 -19.47 -2.31
N ARG A 70 3.76 -18.99 -3.45
CA ARG A 70 4.88 -19.61 -4.16
C ARG A 70 6.22 -19.09 -3.61
N PHE A 71 7.24 -19.95 -3.61
CA PHE A 71 8.59 -19.60 -3.16
C PHE A 71 9.67 -20.22 -4.08
N GLY A 72 10.89 -19.69 -4.00
CA GLY A 72 12.04 -20.20 -4.76
C GLY A 72 12.76 -21.29 -3.97
N GLU A 73 13.13 -22.40 -4.62
CA GLU A 73 13.85 -23.52 -3.97
C GLU A 73 15.14 -23.11 -3.25
N ARG A 74 15.76 -22.00 -3.67
CA ARG A 74 16.97 -21.46 -3.02
C ARG A 74 16.69 -20.68 -1.73
N GLU A 75 15.43 -20.39 -1.40
CA GLU A 75 15.05 -19.63 -0.19
C GLU A 75 14.77 -20.53 1.02
N VAL A 76 14.95 -21.84 0.88
CA VAL A 76 14.81 -22.79 1.98
C VAL A 76 16.06 -22.73 2.84
N ASN A 77 15.90 -22.44 4.13
CA ASN A 77 17.05 -22.49 5.04
C ASN A 77 17.49 -23.93 5.31
N SER A 78 18.65 -24.11 5.94
CA SER A 78 19.20 -25.43 6.30
C SER A 78 18.29 -26.28 7.19
N SER A 79 17.28 -25.69 7.82
CA SER A 79 16.26 -26.38 8.62
C SER A 79 14.99 -26.72 7.84
N GLY A 80 14.97 -26.52 6.51
CA GLY A 80 13.80 -26.80 5.67
C GLY A 80 12.66 -25.79 5.84
N LYS A 81 12.91 -24.64 6.50
CA LYS A 81 11.89 -23.62 6.79
C LYS A 81 11.99 -22.45 5.83
N TYR A 82 10.83 -22.04 5.32
CA TYR A 82 10.68 -20.91 4.40
C TYR A 82 10.57 -19.61 5.19
N THR A 83 11.43 -18.65 4.89
CA THR A 83 11.47 -17.37 5.62
C THR A 83 10.57 -16.29 5.02
N LYS A 84 10.25 -16.40 3.72
CA LYS A 84 9.40 -15.45 3.00
C LYS A 84 8.52 -16.17 1.98
N CYS A 85 7.36 -15.59 1.70
CA CYS A 85 6.32 -16.16 0.85
C CYS A 85 5.90 -15.09 -0.17
N CYS A 86 6.03 -15.38 -1.48
CA CYS A 86 5.67 -14.44 -2.54
C CYS A 86 4.23 -14.72 -2.99
N HIS A 87 3.30 -13.81 -2.70
CA HIS A 87 1.88 -14.01 -3.01
C HIS A 87 1.58 -13.94 -4.53
N ASP A 88 2.35 -13.17 -5.32
CA ASP A 88 2.04 -12.94 -6.75
C ASP A 88 3.25 -13.06 -7.70
N LYS A 89 4.32 -13.75 -7.28
CA LYS A 89 5.62 -13.82 -7.99
C LYS A 89 6.25 -12.46 -8.33
N LYS A 90 5.74 -11.39 -7.73
CA LYS A 90 6.15 -10.01 -7.97
C LYS A 90 6.55 -9.39 -6.65
N ILE A 91 7.67 -8.71 -6.65
CA ILE A 91 8.10 -7.85 -5.55
C ILE A 91 8.19 -6.43 -6.07
N ILE A 92 7.81 -5.51 -5.20
CA ILE A 92 8.00 -4.09 -5.41
C ILE A 92 9.35 -3.75 -4.79
N LEU A 93 10.31 -3.36 -5.63
CA LEU A 93 11.59 -2.84 -5.17
C LEU A 93 11.60 -1.31 -5.34
N PRO A 94 12.07 -0.54 -4.35
CA PRO A 94 12.36 0.87 -4.53
C PRO A 94 13.44 1.05 -5.61
N GLU A 95 13.27 2.03 -6.48
CA GLU A 95 14.26 2.39 -7.49
C GLU A 95 15.51 2.96 -6.80
N ILE A 96 16.61 2.21 -6.81
CA ILE A 96 17.89 2.68 -6.26
C ILE A 96 18.60 3.45 -7.38
N LEU A 97 18.50 4.79 -7.36
CA LEU A 97 19.07 5.66 -8.42
C LEU A 97 20.59 5.55 -8.57
N ASN A 98 21.32 5.27 -7.49
CA ASN A 98 22.76 5.08 -7.49
C ASN A 98 23.12 3.88 -6.60
N PRO A 99 22.99 2.64 -7.11
CA PRO A 99 23.33 1.47 -6.32
C PRO A 99 24.85 1.46 -6.06
N PRO A 100 25.28 1.15 -4.83
CA PRO A 100 26.68 0.84 -4.53
C PRO A 100 27.25 -0.15 -5.53
N GLU A 101 28.55 -0.03 -5.84
CA GLU A 101 29.24 -0.86 -6.85
C GLU A 101 28.99 -2.36 -6.66
N ILE A 102 28.99 -2.82 -5.40
CA ILE A 102 28.74 -4.21 -5.01
C ILE A 102 27.33 -4.71 -5.36
N LEU A 103 26.36 -3.80 -5.50
CA LEU A 103 24.98 -4.13 -5.87
C LEU A 103 24.73 -3.98 -7.37
N LYS A 104 25.62 -3.29 -8.12
CA LYS A 104 25.47 -3.16 -9.58
C LYS A 104 25.51 -4.54 -10.25
N ASP A 105 26.45 -5.39 -9.84
CA ASP A 105 26.62 -6.74 -10.39
C ASP A 105 25.39 -7.63 -10.15
N LEU A 106 24.71 -7.47 -9.01
CA LEU A 106 23.50 -8.22 -8.66
C LEU A 106 22.26 -7.73 -9.42
N LEU A 107 22.24 -6.47 -9.85
CA LEU A 107 21.14 -5.84 -10.58
C LEU A 107 21.28 -5.98 -12.10
N THR A 108 22.50 -6.20 -12.61
CA THR A 108 22.78 -6.42 -14.04
C THR A 108 22.86 -7.89 -14.42
N SER A 109 22.97 -8.79 -13.45
CA SER A 109 22.86 -10.23 -13.66
C SER A 109 21.39 -10.66 -13.82
N ASP A 110 20.75 -10.20 -14.90
CA ASP A 110 19.44 -10.68 -15.35
C ASP A 110 19.51 -12.10 -15.98
N SER A 111 20.65 -12.79 -15.91
CA SER A 111 20.79 -14.18 -16.35
C SER A 111 20.44 -15.14 -15.22
N PHE A 112 19.16 -15.21 -14.85
CA PHE A 112 18.61 -16.39 -14.22
C PHE A 112 18.01 -17.28 -15.31
N GLU A 113 18.86 -18.14 -15.91
CA GLU A 113 18.38 -19.38 -16.56
C GLU A 113 17.69 -20.28 -15.52
#